data_AF-A0A3B4A6F5-F1
#
_entry.id   AF-A0A3B4A6F5-F1
#
_cell.length_a   1.000
_cell.length_b   1.000
_cell.length_c   1.000
_cell.angle_alpha   90.00
_cell.angle_beta   90.00
_cell.angle_gamma   90.00
#
_symmetry.space_group_name_H-M   'P 1'
#
loop_
_entity.id
_entity.type
_entity.pdbx_description
1 polymer ?
#
loop_
_entity_poly.entity_id
_entity_poly.type
_entity_poly.pdbx_seq_one_letter_code
_entity_poly.pdbx_strand_id
1 'polypeptide(L)'
;KENMKKLRKIIINSVFQTDLSEQIKTATKESHVRAENTELMLSFQRGQVTLPQFKLLLCSLHEIYTALEEEMDRNRDHPAVAPIYFPQELSRLESIEKDLAFFYGPEWREQIRTPAATKRYAHRLRQQIGRENPELLVAHAYTRYLGDLSGGQVLGRIAQKSMGLKGSEGLSFFAFPGVSSPNLFKQLYRSRMNSIELAQEERESVLQEAATAFELNIQVNVCPSDLGGLLITTFLLILYVLFPVRRQRFVGFFLALVTVTMGVYAF
;
A
#
# COMPACT_ATOMS: atom_id res chain seq x y z
N LYS A 1 -37.49 -11.19 19.23
CA LYS A 1 -36.20 -11.89 18.96
C LYS A 1 -36.24 -12.68 17.64
N GLU A 2 -37.31 -13.44 17.37
CA GLU A 2 -37.57 -14.15 16.09
C GLU A 2 -37.44 -13.25 14.85
N ASN A 3 -38.14 -12.11 14.82
CA ASN A 3 -38.14 -11.19 13.66
C ASN A 3 -36.76 -10.56 13.39
N MET A 4 -35.96 -10.30 14.42
CA MET A 4 -34.60 -9.77 14.26
C MET A 4 -33.64 -10.82 13.69
N LYS A 5 -33.80 -12.09 14.08
CA LYS A 5 -33.05 -13.21 13.48
C LYS A 5 -33.44 -13.44 12.01
N LYS A 6 -34.74 -13.35 11.71
CA LYS A 6 -35.27 -13.50 10.35
C LYS A 6 -34.85 -12.34 9.44
N LEU A 7 -34.91 -11.11 9.94
CA LEU A 7 -34.43 -9.92 9.23
C LEU A 7 -32.92 -9.96 9.02
N ARG A 8 -32.13 -10.38 10.02
CA ARG A 8 -30.70 -10.67 9.84
C ARG A 8 -30.49 -11.68 8.73
N LYS A 9 -31.21 -12.82 8.74
CA LYS A 9 -31.07 -13.85 7.72
C LYS A 9 -31.44 -13.38 6.31
N ILE A 10 -32.44 -12.50 6.18
CA ILE A 10 -32.84 -11.90 4.90
C ILE A 10 -31.79 -10.90 4.41
N ILE A 11 -31.27 -10.04 5.28
CA ILE A 11 -30.21 -9.08 4.95
C ILE A 11 -28.91 -9.81 4.58
N ILE A 12 -28.53 -10.81 5.38
CA ILE A 12 -27.44 -11.74 5.11
C ILE A 12 -27.65 -12.34 3.71
N ASN A 13 -28.76 -13.00 3.46
CA ASN A 13 -29.04 -13.60 2.15
C ASN A 13 -29.05 -12.57 0.99
N SER A 14 -29.52 -11.33 1.18
CA SER A 14 -29.51 -10.33 0.10
C SER A 14 -28.13 -9.75 -0.14
N VAL A 15 -27.29 -9.61 0.89
CA VAL A 15 -25.87 -9.24 0.76
C VAL A 15 -25.09 -10.36 0.06
N PHE A 16 -25.40 -11.63 0.34
CA PHE A 16 -24.78 -12.77 -0.33
C PHE A 16 -25.28 -13.02 -1.76
N GLN A 17 -26.37 -12.39 -2.19
CA GLN A 17 -26.78 -12.32 -3.60
C GLN A 17 -26.07 -11.21 -4.38
N THR A 18 -25.26 -10.38 -3.73
CA THR A 18 -24.45 -9.36 -4.43
C THR A 18 -23.05 -9.89 -4.74
N ASP A 19 -22.53 -9.48 -5.89
CA ASP A 19 -21.18 -9.82 -6.35
C ASP A 19 -20.09 -9.48 -5.33
N LEU A 20 -19.04 -10.32 -5.25
CA LEU A 20 -17.90 -10.12 -4.34
C LEU A 20 -17.30 -8.71 -4.51
N SER A 21 -17.22 -8.22 -5.74
CA SER A 21 -16.70 -6.89 -6.04
C SER A 21 -17.51 -5.75 -5.44
N GLU A 22 -18.85 -5.87 -5.42
CA GLU A 22 -19.71 -4.85 -4.83
C GLU A 22 -19.70 -4.94 -3.29
N GLN A 23 -19.58 -6.15 -2.74
CA GLN A 23 -19.40 -6.34 -1.31
C GLN A 23 -18.09 -5.71 -0.81
N ILE A 24 -16.95 -5.98 -1.47
CA ILE A 24 -15.65 -5.38 -1.11
C ILE A 24 -15.75 -3.85 -1.21
N LYS A 25 -16.23 -3.32 -2.34
CA LYS A 25 -16.41 -1.87 -2.55
C LYS A 25 -17.25 -1.21 -1.46
N THR A 26 -18.31 -1.89 -1.01
CA THR A 26 -19.16 -1.40 0.08
C THR A 26 -18.42 -1.45 1.42
N ALA A 27 -17.78 -2.59 1.74
CA ALA A 27 -17.05 -2.80 2.99
C ALA A 27 -15.85 -1.84 3.15
N THR A 28 -15.20 -1.47 2.05
CA THR A 28 -14.02 -0.61 2.07
C THR A 28 -14.31 0.86 1.82
N LYS A 29 -15.58 1.27 1.68
CA LYS A 29 -15.96 2.64 1.30
C LYS A 29 -15.37 3.69 2.26
N GLU A 30 -15.52 3.49 3.56
CA GLU A 30 -15.00 4.44 4.56
C GLU A 30 -13.47 4.46 4.59
N SER A 31 -12.84 3.29 4.52
CA SER A 31 -11.38 3.19 4.47
C SER A 31 -10.79 3.80 3.20
N HIS A 32 -11.48 3.72 2.07
CA HIS A 32 -11.09 4.42 0.84
C HIS A 32 -11.08 5.94 1.03
N VAL A 33 -12.14 6.50 1.61
CA VAL A 33 -12.20 7.94 1.92
C VAL A 33 -11.06 8.33 2.86
N ARG A 34 -10.77 7.54 3.91
CA ARG A 34 -9.64 7.80 4.80
C ARG A 34 -8.30 7.76 4.06
N ALA A 35 -8.10 6.79 3.17
CA ALA A 35 -6.88 6.66 2.38
C ALA A 35 -6.63 7.87 1.47
N GLU A 36 -7.67 8.40 0.83
CA GLU A 36 -7.59 9.60 -0.02
C GLU A 36 -7.27 10.88 0.78
N ASN A 37 -7.54 10.89 2.09
CA ASN A 37 -7.28 12.02 2.99
C ASN A 37 -5.98 11.88 3.80
N THR A 38 -5.12 10.90 3.46
CA THR A 38 -3.77 10.81 4.05
C THR A 38 -2.89 11.97 3.59
N GLU A 39 -1.89 12.35 4.39
CA GLU A 39 -1.01 13.49 4.10
C GLU A 39 -0.35 13.37 2.71
N LEU A 40 0.16 12.18 2.38
CA LEU A 40 0.76 11.92 1.08
C LEU A 40 -0.25 12.14 -0.06
N MET A 41 -1.46 11.59 0.05
CA MET A 41 -2.49 11.73 -0.99
C MET A 41 -3.01 13.16 -1.13
N LEU A 42 -3.16 13.88 -0.02
CA LEU A 42 -3.48 15.32 -0.05
C LEU A 42 -2.36 16.12 -0.73
N SER A 43 -1.09 15.76 -0.51
CA SER A 43 0.05 16.37 -1.19
C SER A 43 0.01 16.16 -2.71
N PHE A 44 -0.33 14.95 -3.16
CA PHE A 44 -0.61 14.69 -4.58
C PHE A 44 -1.78 15.55 -5.09
N GLN A 45 -2.94 15.51 -4.44
CA GLN A 45 -4.12 16.26 -4.88
C GLN A 45 -3.87 17.77 -5.00
N ARG A 46 -3.02 18.35 -4.14
CA ARG A 46 -2.62 19.76 -4.17
C ARG A 46 -1.48 20.05 -5.16
N GLY A 47 -0.90 19.04 -5.79
CA GLY A 47 0.27 19.19 -6.65
C GLY A 47 1.53 19.61 -5.90
N GLN A 48 1.65 19.23 -4.63
CA GLN A 48 2.74 19.60 -3.72
C GLN A 48 3.63 18.42 -3.34
N VAL A 49 3.47 17.25 -3.98
CA VAL A 49 4.29 16.07 -3.72
C VAL A 49 5.77 16.38 -3.99
N THR A 50 6.59 16.17 -2.98
CA THR A 50 8.03 16.42 -3.06
C THR A 50 8.78 15.19 -3.56
N LEU A 51 9.96 15.40 -4.14
CA LEU A 51 10.82 14.29 -4.58
C LEU A 51 11.17 13.30 -3.44
N PRO A 52 11.52 13.73 -2.21
CA PRO A 52 11.75 12.81 -1.09
C PRO A 52 10.52 11.97 -0.74
N GLN A 53 9.32 12.57 -0.71
CA GLN A 53 8.07 11.84 -0.46
C GLN A 53 7.81 10.80 -1.56
N PHE A 54 8.03 11.18 -2.82
CA PHE A 54 7.83 10.27 -3.95
C PHE A 54 8.83 9.12 -3.96
N LYS A 55 10.12 9.39 -3.69
CA LYS A 55 11.15 8.35 -3.56
C LYS A 55 10.82 7.37 -2.43
N LEU A 56 10.35 7.85 -1.28
CA LEU A 56 9.92 6.99 -0.17
C LEU A 56 8.70 6.13 -0.51
N LEU A 57 7.76 6.69 -1.26
CA LEU A 57 6.62 5.95 -1.81
C LEU A 57 7.13 4.82 -2.71
N LEU A 58 8.03 5.09 -3.66
CA LEU A 58 8.59 4.05 -4.55
C LEU A 58 9.32 2.95 -3.77
N CYS A 59 10.12 3.29 -2.76
CA CYS A 59 10.75 2.30 -1.88
C CYS A 59 9.70 1.41 -1.19
N SER A 60 8.60 2.01 -0.73
CA SER A 60 7.53 1.28 -0.05
C SER A 60 6.75 0.38 -1.01
N LEU A 61 6.44 0.90 -2.20
CA LEU A 61 5.80 0.12 -3.27
C LEU A 61 6.67 -1.05 -3.68
N HIS A 62 7.97 -0.86 -3.85
CA HIS A 62 8.89 -1.95 -4.21
C HIS A 62 8.77 -3.14 -3.25
N GLU A 63 8.87 -2.89 -1.94
CA GLU A 63 8.78 -3.95 -0.94
C GLU A 63 7.40 -4.63 -0.91
N ILE A 64 6.32 -3.85 -1.04
CA ILE A 64 4.94 -4.36 -1.02
C ILE A 64 4.64 -5.19 -2.27
N TYR A 65 5.00 -4.70 -3.46
CA TYR A 65 4.74 -5.41 -4.72
C TYR A 65 5.67 -6.60 -4.89
N THR A 66 6.90 -6.55 -4.37
CA THR A 66 7.75 -7.76 -4.30
C THR A 66 7.02 -8.84 -3.51
N ALA A 67 6.54 -8.53 -2.31
CA ALA A 67 5.81 -9.50 -1.47
C ALA A 67 4.49 -9.96 -2.12
N LEU A 68 3.71 -9.04 -2.69
CA LEU A 68 2.43 -9.36 -3.33
C LEU A 68 2.64 -10.26 -4.55
N GLU A 69 3.55 -9.89 -5.45
CA GLU A 69 3.76 -10.61 -6.72
C GLU A 69 4.43 -11.98 -6.49
N GLU A 70 5.37 -12.09 -5.55
CA GLU A 70 5.92 -13.38 -5.12
C GLU A 70 4.82 -14.36 -4.67
N GLU A 71 3.86 -13.86 -3.88
CA GLU A 71 2.78 -14.71 -3.34
C GLU A 71 1.64 -14.93 -4.34
N MET A 72 1.40 -14.00 -5.27
CA MET A 72 0.52 -14.22 -6.42
C MET A 72 1.09 -15.30 -7.34
N ASP A 73 2.40 -15.29 -7.61
CA ASP A 73 3.08 -16.30 -8.41
C ASP A 73 3.07 -17.67 -7.72
N ARG A 74 3.35 -17.71 -6.41
CA ARG A 74 3.30 -18.95 -5.61
C ARG A 74 1.92 -19.61 -5.68
N ASN A 75 0.87 -18.80 -5.61
CA ASN A 75 -0.52 -19.26 -5.52
C ASN A 75 -1.28 -19.16 -6.84
N ARG A 76 -0.59 -18.99 -7.98
CA ARG A 76 -1.23 -18.76 -9.28
C ARG A 76 -2.26 -19.82 -9.70
N ASP A 77 -2.10 -21.04 -9.22
CA ASP A 77 -2.97 -22.19 -9.52
C ASP A 77 -4.06 -22.39 -8.44
N HIS A 78 -4.05 -21.60 -7.37
CA HIS A 78 -5.06 -21.67 -6.30
C HIS A 78 -6.43 -21.20 -6.83
N PRO A 79 -7.56 -21.89 -6.53
CA PRO A 79 -8.87 -21.57 -7.11
C PRO A 79 -9.34 -20.12 -6.91
N ALA A 80 -8.97 -19.49 -5.80
CA ALA A 80 -9.31 -18.10 -5.51
C ALA A 80 -8.37 -17.07 -6.15
N VAL A 81 -7.17 -17.47 -6.58
CA VAL A 81 -6.14 -16.56 -7.13
C VAL A 81 -6.08 -16.66 -8.65
N ALA A 82 -6.17 -17.88 -9.20
CA ALA A 82 -6.10 -18.14 -10.63
C ALA A 82 -7.02 -17.23 -11.48
N PRO A 83 -8.29 -16.94 -11.09
CA PRO A 83 -9.16 -16.08 -11.88
C PRO A 83 -8.67 -14.64 -12.03
N ILE A 84 -7.88 -14.14 -11.06
CA ILE A 84 -7.40 -12.76 -11.00
C ILE A 84 -5.90 -12.63 -11.29
N TYR A 85 -5.24 -13.70 -11.73
CA TYR A 85 -3.81 -13.73 -12.00
C TYR A 85 -3.51 -13.17 -13.41
N PHE A 86 -3.12 -11.88 -13.46
CA PHE A 86 -2.84 -11.13 -14.69
C PHE A 86 -1.44 -10.48 -14.67
N PRO A 87 -0.35 -11.26 -14.66
CA PRO A 87 0.99 -10.71 -14.47
C PRO A 87 1.43 -9.80 -15.64
N GLN A 88 1.06 -10.12 -16.89
CA GLN A 88 1.44 -9.31 -18.05
C GLN A 88 0.80 -7.90 -18.02
N GLU A 89 -0.41 -7.80 -17.49
CA GLU A 89 -1.15 -6.54 -17.43
C GLU A 89 -0.89 -5.75 -16.14
N LEU A 90 -0.73 -6.45 -15.01
CA LEU A 90 -0.77 -5.86 -13.68
C LEU A 90 0.55 -5.84 -12.93
N SER A 91 1.53 -6.72 -13.22
CA SER A 91 2.79 -6.72 -12.47
C SER A 91 3.48 -5.36 -12.54
N ARG A 92 3.91 -4.85 -11.39
CA ARG A 92 4.48 -3.51 -11.20
C ARG A 92 5.96 -3.56 -10.87
N LEU A 93 6.50 -4.69 -10.42
CA LEU A 93 7.86 -4.74 -9.89
C LEU A 93 8.89 -4.17 -10.87
N GLU A 94 8.88 -4.62 -12.13
CA GLU A 94 9.81 -4.12 -13.16
C GLU A 94 9.68 -2.59 -13.37
N SER A 95 8.46 -2.06 -13.39
CA SER A 95 8.21 -0.62 -13.51
C SER A 95 8.74 0.16 -12.30
N ILE A 96 8.55 -0.37 -11.09
CA ILE A 96 9.06 0.25 -9.86
C ILE A 96 10.58 0.24 -9.83
N GLU A 97 11.22 -0.87 -10.24
CA GLU A 97 12.67 -0.99 -10.32
C GLU A 97 13.27 0.02 -11.32
N LYS A 98 12.62 0.23 -12.47
CA LYS A 98 13.01 1.28 -13.44
C LYS A 98 12.95 2.67 -12.83
N ASP A 99 11.89 2.96 -12.08
CA ASP A 99 11.74 4.27 -11.43
C ASP A 99 12.76 4.47 -10.30
N LEU A 100 13.06 3.42 -9.52
CA LEU A 100 14.10 3.45 -8.49
C LEU A 100 15.49 3.66 -9.11
N ALA A 101 15.81 2.95 -10.19
CA ALA A 101 17.07 3.13 -10.92
C ALA A 101 17.21 4.56 -11.47
N PHE A 102 16.13 5.17 -11.93
CA PHE A 102 16.12 6.57 -12.39
C PHE A 102 16.46 7.55 -11.24
N PHE A 103 15.87 7.39 -10.05
CA PHE A 103 16.05 8.35 -8.94
C PHE A 103 17.25 8.09 -8.04
N TYR A 104 17.78 6.87 -7.99
CA TYR A 104 18.88 6.47 -7.10
C TYR A 104 20.12 5.99 -7.86
N GLY A 105 20.03 5.79 -9.18
CA GLY A 105 21.11 5.24 -9.99
C GLY A 105 21.13 3.70 -10.00
N PRO A 106 22.15 3.09 -10.65
CA PRO A 106 22.22 1.63 -10.83
C PRO A 106 22.32 0.84 -9.51
N GLU A 107 22.88 1.45 -8.46
CA GLU A 107 23.06 0.86 -7.13
C GLU A 107 21.86 1.14 -6.20
N TRP A 108 20.68 1.41 -6.74
CA TRP A 108 19.49 1.77 -5.96
C TRP A 108 19.16 0.78 -4.85
N ARG A 109 19.38 -0.53 -5.07
CA ARG A 109 19.09 -1.60 -4.11
C ARG A 109 19.79 -1.42 -2.77
N GLU A 110 21.00 -0.84 -2.77
CA GLU A 110 21.79 -0.62 -1.55
C GLU A 110 21.35 0.64 -0.79
N GLN A 111 20.76 1.59 -1.52
CA GLN A 111 20.38 2.91 -1.03
C GLN A 111 18.95 2.97 -0.47
N ILE A 112 18.04 2.11 -0.95
CA ILE A 112 16.66 2.16 -0.51
C ILE A 112 16.52 1.78 0.98
N ARG A 113 15.58 2.46 1.65
CA ARG A 113 15.18 2.20 3.02
C ARG A 113 13.66 2.22 3.08
N THR A 114 13.10 1.20 3.70
CA THR A 114 11.65 0.99 3.78
C THR A 114 11.17 1.25 5.21
N PRO A 115 10.11 2.05 5.42
CA PRO A 115 9.51 2.25 6.73
C PRO A 115 9.06 0.96 7.40
N ALA A 116 8.92 0.99 8.73
CA ALA A 116 8.43 -0.15 9.51
C ALA A 116 7.02 -0.58 9.07
N ALA A 117 6.13 0.38 8.79
CA ALA A 117 4.79 0.10 8.28
C ALA A 117 4.79 -0.72 6.98
N THR A 118 5.71 -0.40 6.05
CA THR A 118 5.91 -1.15 4.80
C THR A 118 6.33 -2.58 5.08
N LYS A 119 7.30 -2.79 5.99
CA LYS A 119 7.77 -4.13 6.37
C LYS A 119 6.66 -4.97 7.01
N ARG A 120 5.82 -4.37 7.87
CA ARG A 120 4.65 -5.05 8.45
C ARG A 120 3.66 -5.48 7.37
N TYR A 121 3.41 -4.64 6.37
CA TYR A 121 2.55 -5.00 5.25
C TYR A 121 3.15 -6.18 4.44
N ALA A 122 4.40 -6.07 4.02
CA ALA A 122 5.07 -7.15 3.28
C ALA A 122 5.14 -8.46 4.07
N HIS A 123 5.34 -8.38 5.39
CA HIS A 123 5.29 -9.54 6.28
C HIS A 123 3.91 -10.20 6.30
N ARG A 124 2.83 -9.42 6.43
CA ARG A 124 1.46 -9.96 6.39
C ARG A 124 1.19 -10.69 5.07
N LEU A 125 1.55 -10.06 3.94
CA LEU A 125 1.40 -10.67 2.61
C LEU A 125 2.11 -12.02 2.53
N ARG A 126 3.37 -12.10 2.95
CA ARG A 126 4.16 -13.34 2.85
C ARG A 126 3.78 -14.41 3.87
N GLN A 127 3.70 -14.05 5.14
CA GLN A 127 3.61 -15.04 6.22
C GLN A 127 2.18 -15.46 6.49
N GLN A 128 1.25 -14.51 6.54
CA GLN A 128 -0.11 -14.78 7.00
C GLN A 128 -1.09 -15.01 5.85
N ILE A 129 -0.85 -14.36 4.70
CA ILE A 129 -1.78 -14.42 3.58
C ILE A 129 -1.31 -15.45 2.56
N GLY A 130 -0.22 -15.18 1.84
CA GLY A 130 0.23 -16.04 0.74
C GLY A 130 0.57 -17.48 1.14
N ARG A 131 1.07 -17.70 2.37
CA ARG A 131 1.44 -19.04 2.86
C ARG A 131 0.32 -19.77 3.59
N GLU A 132 -0.52 -19.06 4.33
CA GLU A 132 -1.48 -19.67 5.27
C GLU A 132 -2.93 -19.54 4.79
N ASN A 133 -3.29 -18.44 4.13
CA ASN A 133 -4.66 -18.09 3.74
C ASN A 133 -4.70 -17.48 2.31
N PRO A 134 -4.31 -18.23 1.27
CA PRO A 134 -4.09 -17.71 -0.08
C PRO A 134 -5.36 -17.15 -0.74
N GLU A 135 -6.55 -17.59 -0.33
CA GLU A 135 -7.83 -17.01 -0.76
C GLU A 135 -7.97 -15.53 -0.42
N LEU A 136 -7.29 -15.07 0.64
CA LEU A 136 -7.30 -13.67 1.06
C LEU A 136 -6.38 -12.77 0.19
N LEU A 137 -5.53 -13.34 -0.68
CA LEU A 137 -4.73 -12.56 -1.63
C LEU A 137 -5.60 -11.68 -2.54
N VAL A 138 -6.82 -12.13 -2.85
CA VAL A 138 -7.80 -11.38 -3.65
C VAL A 138 -8.06 -9.99 -3.06
N ALA A 139 -8.10 -9.86 -1.74
CA ALA A 139 -8.35 -8.61 -1.05
C ALA A 139 -7.21 -7.59 -1.26
N HIS A 140 -5.97 -8.05 -1.18
CA HIS A 140 -4.78 -7.22 -1.38
C HIS A 140 -4.59 -6.84 -2.85
N ALA A 141 -4.69 -7.83 -3.75
CA ALA A 141 -4.60 -7.62 -5.19
C ALA A 141 -5.69 -6.64 -5.68
N TYR A 142 -6.93 -6.81 -5.23
CA TYR A 142 -8.02 -5.86 -5.48
C TYR A 142 -7.67 -4.45 -5.00
N THR A 143 -7.27 -4.31 -3.74
CA THR A 143 -7.00 -3.01 -3.13
C THR A 143 -5.88 -2.25 -3.85
N ARG A 144 -4.83 -2.96 -4.25
CA ARG A 144 -3.66 -2.38 -4.93
C ARG A 144 -3.94 -2.12 -6.42
N TYR A 145 -4.13 -3.17 -7.22
CA TYR A 145 -4.17 -3.04 -8.67
C TYR A 145 -5.33 -2.18 -9.19
N LEU A 146 -6.53 -2.30 -8.59
CA LEU A 146 -7.67 -1.48 -9.03
C LEU A 146 -7.56 -0.03 -8.55
N GLY A 147 -6.88 0.20 -7.43
CA GLY A 147 -6.49 1.54 -6.99
C GLY A 147 -5.55 2.19 -8.02
N ASP A 148 -4.49 1.47 -8.41
CA ASP A 148 -3.52 1.95 -9.38
C ASP A 148 -4.16 2.25 -10.76
N LEU A 149 -5.05 1.38 -11.23
CA LEU A 149 -5.78 1.58 -12.49
C LEU A 149 -6.85 2.69 -12.44
N SER A 150 -7.24 3.15 -11.25
CA SER A 150 -8.25 4.19 -11.10
C SER A 150 -7.64 5.58 -10.99
N GLY A 151 -6.52 5.73 -10.28
CA GLY A 151 -5.86 7.01 -10.07
C GLY A 151 -4.50 7.18 -10.74
N GLY A 152 -3.85 6.10 -11.19
CA GLY A 152 -2.43 6.09 -11.54
C GLY A 152 -2.04 7.10 -12.61
N GLN A 153 -2.82 7.21 -13.70
CA GLN A 153 -2.55 8.18 -14.77
C GLN A 153 -2.74 9.64 -14.36
N VAL A 154 -3.62 9.91 -13.38
CA VAL A 154 -3.80 11.26 -12.83
C VAL A 154 -2.65 11.57 -11.86
N LEU A 155 -2.35 10.64 -10.95
CA LEU A 155 -1.26 10.78 -9.98
C LEU A 155 0.11 10.90 -10.64
N GLY A 156 0.36 10.15 -11.71
CA GLY A 156 1.58 10.23 -12.50
C GLY A 156 1.78 11.61 -13.14
N ARG A 157 0.72 12.20 -13.73
CA ARG A 157 0.77 13.57 -14.28
C ARG A 157 0.99 14.63 -13.20
N ILE A 158 0.37 14.45 -12.04
CA ILE A 158 0.58 15.31 -10.87
C ILE A 158 2.05 15.24 -10.44
N ALA A 159 2.58 14.03 -10.23
CA ALA A 159 3.98 13.81 -9.83
C ALA A 159 4.95 14.44 -10.84
N GLN A 160 4.72 14.21 -12.13
CA GLN A 160 5.50 14.80 -13.22
C GLN A 160 5.60 16.32 -13.07
N LYS A 161 4.45 16.98 -12.90
CA LYS A 161 4.38 18.44 -12.80
C LYS A 161 5.00 18.94 -11.49
N SER A 162 4.66 18.33 -10.36
CA SER A 162 5.13 18.75 -9.02
C SER A 162 6.64 18.64 -8.87
N MET A 163 7.26 17.63 -9.49
CA MET A 163 8.70 17.41 -9.42
C MET A 163 9.47 17.98 -10.62
N GLY A 164 8.80 18.63 -11.58
CA GLY A 164 9.44 19.25 -12.74
C GLY A 164 10.09 18.25 -13.71
N LEU A 165 9.56 17.03 -13.81
CA LEU A 165 10.08 15.99 -14.71
C LEU A 165 9.78 16.35 -16.17
N LYS A 166 10.79 16.25 -17.04
CA LYS A 166 10.68 16.62 -18.46
C LYS A 166 10.08 15.52 -19.35
N GLY A 167 9.98 14.29 -18.85
CA GLY A 167 9.50 13.11 -19.58
C GLY A 167 8.72 12.16 -18.68
N SER A 168 8.58 10.91 -19.11
CA SER A 168 7.90 9.84 -18.36
C SER A 168 8.84 8.96 -17.53
N GLU A 169 10.16 9.20 -17.61
CA GLU A 169 11.14 8.49 -16.78
C GLU A 169 10.90 8.80 -15.29
N GLY A 170 11.01 7.77 -14.44
CA GLY A 170 10.65 7.88 -13.02
C GLY A 170 9.15 7.81 -12.73
N LEU A 171 8.31 7.52 -13.73
CA LEU A 171 6.85 7.41 -13.58
C LEU A 171 6.28 6.11 -14.20
N SER A 172 7.15 5.12 -14.45
CA SER A 172 6.82 3.84 -15.09
C SER A 172 5.77 3.06 -14.30
N PHE A 173 5.77 3.18 -12.96
CA PHE A 173 4.77 2.54 -12.08
C PHE A 173 3.33 2.89 -12.48
N PHE A 174 3.10 4.13 -12.90
CA PHE A 174 1.77 4.61 -13.29
C PHE A 174 1.34 4.17 -14.69
N ALA A 175 2.25 3.61 -15.48
CA ALA A 175 1.99 3.14 -16.84
C ALA A 175 1.60 1.65 -16.85
N PHE A 176 0.53 1.32 -17.56
CA PHE A 176 0.04 -0.06 -17.73
C PHE A 176 0.05 -0.42 -19.22
N PRO A 177 1.21 -0.70 -19.82
CA PRO A 177 1.31 -0.94 -21.27
C PRO A 177 0.52 -2.18 -21.71
N GLY A 178 0.34 -3.18 -20.85
CA GLY A 178 -0.51 -4.35 -21.09
C GLY A 178 -2.01 -4.07 -21.01
N VAL A 179 -2.43 -2.89 -20.57
CA VAL A 179 -3.84 -2.53 -20.38
C VAL A 179 -4.25 -1.44 -21.36
N SER A 180 -4.93 -1.81 -22.46
CA SER A 180 -5.38 -0.85 -23.48
C SER A 180 -6.46 0.11 -22.98
N SER A 181 -7.34 -0.36 -22.09
CA SER A 181 -8.40 0.45 -21.48
C SER A 181 -8.55 0.13 -19.99
N PRO A 182 -8.12 1.03 -19.08
CA PRO A 182 -8.24 0.81 -17.64
C PRO A 182 -9.67 0.53 -17.18
N ASN A 183 -10.67 1.15 -17.82
CA ASN A 183 -12.06 0.96 -17.45
C ASN A 183 -12.57 -0.43 -17.84
N LEU A 184 -12.28 -0.89 -19.06
CA LEU A 184 -12.67 -2.24 -19.50
C LEU A 184 -11.93 -3.31 -18.69
N PHE A 185 -10.65 -3.09 -18.41
CA PHE A 185 -9.87 -4.04 -17.62
C PHE A 185 -10.37 -4.14 -16.17
N LYS A 186 -10.75 -3.02 -15.53
CA LYS A 186 -11.37 -3.06 -14.20
C LYS A 186 -12.72 -3.80 -14.21
N GLN A 187 -13.50 -3.72 -15.28
CA GLN A 187 -14.74 -4.49 -15.42
C GLN A 187 -14.44 -5.98 -15.56
N LEU A 188 -13.48 -6.34 -16.42
CA LEU A 188 -13.00 -7.72 -16.57
C LEU A 188 -12.51 -8.28 -15.24
N TYR A 189 -11.64 -7.57 -14.54
CA TYR A 189 -11.08 -7.99 -13.26
C TYR A 189 -12.18 -8.23 -12.22
N ARG A 190 -13.17 -7.33 -12.10
CA ARG A 190 -14.31 -7.53 -11.20
C ARG A 190 -15.14 -8.74 -11.58
N SER A 191 -15.42 -8.93 -12.87
CA SER A 191 -16.16 -10.11 -13.36
C SER A 191 -15.43 -11.42 -13.02
N ARG A 192 -14.10 -11.45 -13.18
CA ARG A 192 -13.26 -12.60 -12.80
C ARG A 192 -13.27 -12.85 -11.30
N MET A 193 -13.14 -11.79 -10.51
CA MET A 193 -13.23 -11.88 -9.06
C MET A 193 -14.61 -12.39 -8.59
N ASN A 194 -15.69 -12.01 -9.27
CA ASN A 194 -17.04 -12.47 -8.95
C ASN A 194 -17.27 -13.96 -9.29
N SER A 195 -16.42 -14.54 -10.14
CA SER A 195 -16.44 -15.98 -10.46
C SER A 195 -15.74 -16.86 -9.44
N ILE A 196 -15.09 -16.28 -8.42
CA ILE A 196 -14.43 -17.04 -7.36
C ILE A 196 -15.50 -17.66 -6.46
N GLU A 197 -15.47 -18.98 -6.36
CA GLU A 197 -16.31 -19.75 -5.43
C GLU A 197 -15.68 -19.72 -4.04
N LEU A 198 -16.41 -19.12 -3.09
CA LEU A 198 -16.01 -19.02 -1.68
C LEU A 198 -17.14 -19.50 -0.80
N ALA A 199 -16.81 -20.25 0.25
CA ALA A 199 -17.71 -20.48 1.37
C ALA A 199 -18.08 -19.16 2.04
N GLN A 200 -19.15 -19.18 2.85
CA GLN A 200 -19.63 -17.96 3.50
C GLN A 200 -18.56 -17.38 4.43
N GLU A 201 -17.90 -18.24 5.21
CA GLU A 201 -16.85 -17.84 6.15
C GLU A 201 -15.63 -17.26 5.43
N GLU A 202 -15.19 -17.86 4.32
CA GLU A 202 -14.08 -17.36 3.50
C GLU A 202 -14.42 -15.98 2.90
N ARG A 203 -15.64 -15.81 2.42
CA ARG A 203 -16.11 -14.53 1.90
C ARG A 203 -16.09 -13.45 2.97
N GLU A 204 -16.57 -13.74 4.16
CA GLU A 204 -16.52 -12.81 5.30
C GLU A 204 -15.06 -12.44 5.65
N SER A 205 -14.15 -13.42 5.67
CA SER A 205 -12.71 -13.19 5.85
C SER A 205 -12.11 -12.31 4.76
N VAL A 206 -12.47 -12.49 3.48
CA VAL A 206 -12.01 -11.65 2.37
C VAL A 206 -12.45 -10.20 2.56
N LEU A 207 -13.69 -9.96 2.99
CA LEU A 207 -14.19 -8.59 3.24
C LEU A 207 -13.45 -7.93 4.40
N GLN A 208 -13.21 -8.67 5.47
CA GLN A 208 -12.42 -8.17 6.60
C GLN A 208 -10.98 -7.90 6.17
N GLU A 209 -10.38 -8.77 5.35
CA GLU A 209 -9.03 -8.58 4.86
C GLU A 209 -8.92 -7.37 3.95
N ALA A 210 -9.92 -7.09 3.12
CA ALA A 210 -9.92 -5.91 2.27
C ALA A 210 -9.88 -4.63 3.13
N ALA A 211 -10.61 -4.58 4.24
CA ALA A 211 -10.52 -3.46 5.18
C ALA A 211 -9.12 -3.36 5.80
N THR A 212 -8.52 -4.48 6.19
CA THR A 212 -7.13 -4.55 6.69
C THR A 212 -6.12 -4.05 5.65
N ALA A 213 -6.27 -4.46 4.39
CA ALA A 213 -5.41 -4.03 3.29
C ALA A 213 -5.45 -2.51 3.11
N PHE A 214 -6.62 -1.88 3.22
CA PHE A 214 -6.72 -0.42 3.21
C PHE A 214 -6.04 0.22 4.43
N GLU A 215 -6.21 -0.33 5.63
CA GLU A 215 -5.57 0.21 6.84
C GLU A 215 -4.04 0.14 6.76
N LEU A 216 -3.48 -0.95 6.23
CA LEU A 216 -2.05 -1.08 5.97
C LEU A 216 -1.56 -0.06 4.94
N ASN A 217 -2.33 0.17 3.88
CA ASN A 217 -2.02 1.23 2.91
C ASN A 217 -2.04 2.63 3.56
N ILE A 218 -3.02 2.91 4.42
CA ILE A 218 -3.09 4.17 5.17
C ILE A 218 -1.84 4.34 6.04
N GLN A 219 -1.45 3.32 6.80
CA GLN A 219 -0.25 3.38 7.65
C GLN A 219 1.02 3.66 6.84
N VAL A 220 1.15 3.06 5.65
CA VAL A 220 2.28 3.34 4.73
C VAL A 220 2.26 4.79 4.25
N ASN A 221 1.08 5.35 3.93
CA ASN A 221 0.93 6.71 3.42
C ASN A 221 1.02 7.81 4.50
N VAL A 222 0.80 7.46 5.77
CA VAL A 222 0.89 8.37 6.92
C VAL A 222 2.28 8.36 7.53
N CYS A 223 3.08 7.31 7.30
CA CYS A 223 4.41 7.21 7.89
C CYS A 223 5.24 8.44 7.49
N PRO A 224 5.66 9.27 8.47
CA PRO A 224 6.45 10.45 8.20
C PRO A 224 7.69 10.02 7.43
N SER A 225 8.07 10.79 6.41
CA SER A 225 9.42 10.66 5.89
C SER A 225 10.38 10.83 7.05
N ASP A 226 11.06 9.74 7.44
CA ASP A 226 11.99 9.67 8.58
C ASP A 226 13.08 10.74 8.55
N LEU A 227 13.18 11.57 7.50
CA LEU A 227 13.94 12.81 7.47
C LEU A 227 13.66 13.72 8.68
N GLY A 228 12.42 13.84 9.15
CA GLY A 228 12.11 14.68 10.32
C GLY A 228 12.78 14.16 11.59
N GLY A 229 12.65 12.84 11.84
CA GLY A 229 13.29 12.18 12.98
C GLY A 229 14.81 12.12 12.87
N LEU A 230 15.34 11.90 11.66
CA LEU A 230 16.78 11.86 11.41
C LEU A 230 17.42 13.24 11.56
N LEU A 231 16.76 14.32 11.10
CA LEU A 231 17.22 15.70 11.29
C LEU A 231 17.12 16.12 12.75
N ILE A 232 16.06 15.74 13.47
CA ILE A 232 15.93 16.02 14.91
C ILE A 232 16.99 15.25 15.70
N THR A 233 17.22 13.97 15.40
CA THR A 233 18.25 13.18 16.08
C THR A 233 19.65 13.66 15.77
N THR A 234 19.98 13.99 14.51
CA THR A 234 21.29 14.60 14.18
C THR A 234 21.45 15.98 14.81
N PHE A 235 20.42 16.83 14.80
CA PHE A 235 20.46 18.13 15.48
C PHE A 235 20.64 18.00 16.99
N LEU A 236 19.95 17.05 17.64
CA LEU A 236 20.11 16.74 19.06
C LEU A 236 21.48 16.12 19.38
N LEU A 237 22.06 15.31 18.49
CA LEU A 237 23.41 14.76 18.62
C LEU A 237 24.47 15.86 18.52
N ILE A 238 24.31 16.78 17.55
CA ILE A 238 25.19 17.95 17.38
C ILE A 238 25.09 18.85 18.61
N LEU A 239 23.87 19.12 19.12
CA LEU A 239 23.70 19.82 20.40
C LEU A 239 24.43 19.09 21.54
N TYR A 240 24.25 17.78 21.68
CA TYR A 240 24.86 16.99 22.76
C TYR A 240 26.40 17.13 22.80
N VAL A 241 27.04 17.17 21.62
CA VAL A 241 28.50 17.32 21.49
C VAL A 241 28.95 18.77 21.76
N LEU A 242 28.14 19.77 21.43
CA LEU A 242 28.48 21.19 21.60
C LEU A 242 28.24 21.73 23.02
N PHE A 243 27.46 21.05 23.86
CA PHE A 243 27.19 21.50 25.24
C PHE A 243 28.24 20.97 26.25
N PRO A 244 28.69 21.79 27.22
CA PRO A 244 29.63 21.37 28.26
C PRO A 244 29.03 20.24 29.12
N VAL A 245 29.87 19.30 29.58
CA VAL A 245 29.52 18.03 30.27
C VAL A 245 28.44 18.19 31.35
N ARG A 246 28.44 19.32 32.07
CA ARG A 246 27.47 19.65 33.12
C ARG A 246 26.01 19.77 32.62
N ARG A 247 25.78 20.01 31.32
CA ARG A 247 24.45 20.11 30.68
C ARG A 247 24.08 18.94 29.75
N GLN A 248 25.01 18.01 29.50
CA GLN A 248 24.77 16.84 28.65
C GLN A 248 23.69 15.89 29.19
N ARG A 249 23.47 15.87 30.50
CA ARG A 249 22.40 15.06 31.14
C ARG A 249 20.99 15.46 30.70
N PHE A 250 20.74 16.75 30.46
CA PHE A 250 19.44 17.23 29.99
C PHE A 250 19.23 16.89 28.51
N VAL A 251 20.23 17.10 27.66
CA VAL A 251 20.14 16.81 26.22
C VAL A 251 20.08 15.29 25.95
N GLY A 252 20.80 14.49 26.72
CA GLY A 252 20.76 13.02 26.64
C GLY A 252 19.39 12.43 26.98
N PHE A 253 18.64 13.05 27.90
CA PHE A 253 17.27 12.64 28.22
C PHE A 253 16.32 12.89 27.03
N PHE A 254 16.42 14.04 26.36
CA PHE A 254 15.64 14.33 25.15
C PHE A 254 15.99 13.40 23.98
N LEU A 255 17.28 13.09 23.80
CA LEU A 255 17.73 12.15 22.77
C LEU A 255 17.16 10.75 23.01
N ALA A 256 17.20 10.26 24.26
CA ALA A 256 16.62 8.98 24.66
C ALA A 256 15.09 8.95 24.52
N LEU A 257 14.41 10.05 24.85
CA LEU A 257 12.97 10.15 24.69
C LEU A 257 12.58 10.07 23.21
N VAL A 258 13.28 10.78 22.32
CA VAL A 258 13.05 10.76 20.87
C VAL A 258 13.34 9.39 20.27
N THR A 259 14.42 8.71 20.66
CA THR A 259 14.69 7.33 20.19
C THR A 259 13.67 6.33 20.72
N VAL A 260 13.15 6.50 21.94
CA VAL A 260 12.07 5.67 22.46
C VAL A 260 10.76 5.95 21.72
N THR A 261 10.39 7.20 21.45
CA THR A 261 9.19 7.47 20.62
C THR A 261 9.34 6.91 19.22
N MET A 262 10.50 7.06 18.56
CA MET A 262 10.74 6.43 17.26
C MET A 262 10.75 4.90 17.33
N GLY A 263 11.27 4.32 18.42
CA GLY A 263 11.23 2.88 18.68
C GLY A 263 9.81 2.35 18.90
N VAL A 264 8.92 3.11 19.52
CA VAL A 264 7.50 2.76 19.71
C VAL A 264 6.73 2.75 18.38
N TYR A 265 7.17 3.47 17.36
CA TYR A 265 6.64 3.34 15.99
C TYR A 265 7.29 2.21 15.17
N ALA A 266 8.35 1.60 15.69
CA ALA A 266 9.15 0.56 15.03
C ALA A 266 8.82 -0.87 15.47
N PHE A 267 7.88 -1.08 16.39
CA PHE A 267 7.31 -2.38 16.73
C PHE A 267 5.93 -2.58 16.10
#